data_AF-A0A9E5Y9K5-F1
#
_entry.id   AF-A0A9E5Y9K5-F1
#
_cell.length_a   1.000
_cell.length_b   1.000
_cell.length_c   1.000
_cell.angle_alpha   90.00
_cell.angle_beta   90.00
_cell.angle_gamma   90.00
#
_symmetry.space_group_name_H-M   'P 1'
#
loop_
_entity.id
_entity.type
_entity.pdbx_description
1 polymer ?
#
loop_
_entity_poly.entity_id
_entity_poly.type
_entity_poly.pdbx_seq_one_letter_code
_entity_poly.pdbx_strand_id
1 'polypeptide(L)'
;MATTTSTAVVEALNIAGVKRLSVGAPYSDSIMDKLKDFLEKNDFEVVKIKGLNMACGEGDLPLDVTYNLIREIDVTRADGIFISCTDFKTVELLEILESDFGKKVISSNQATMWKLLRLAGMKTSIYGFGSLLREY
;
A
#
# COMPACT_ATOMS: atom_id res chain seq x y z
N MET A 1 -15.52 10.59 15.51
CA MET A 1 -15.06 10.21 14.15
C MET A 1 -14.31 8.90 14.27
N ALA A 2 -14.53 7.95 13.37
CA ALA A 2 -13.86 6.65 13.38
C ALA A 2 -13.41 6.30 11.96
N THR A 3 -12.33 5.54 11.83
CA THR A 3 -11.86 5.00 10.56
C THR A 3 -11.35 3.59 10.75
N THR A 4 -11.27 2.83 9.67
CA THR A 4 -10.60 1.55 9.60
C THR A 4 -9.46 1.66 8.60
N THR A 5 -8.48 0.77 8.70
CA THR A 5 -7.40 0.66 7.70
C THR A 5 -7.94 0.53 6.28
N SER A 6 -9.00 -0.26 6.07
CA SER A 6 -9.60 -0.45 4.76
C SER A 6 -10.18 0.84 4.18
N THR A 7 -10.92 1.62 4.98
CA THR A 7 -11.44 2.93 4.55
C THR A 7 -10.31 3.92 4.30
N ALA A 8 -9.30 3.95 5.18
CA ALA A 8 -8.14 4.82 5.01
C ALA A 8 -7.36 4.51 3.71
N VAL A 9 -7.18 3.24 3.37
CA VAL A 9 -6.53 2.80 2.12
C VAL A 9 -7.33 3.25 0.90
N VAL A 10 -8.65 3.01 0.86
CA VAL A 10 -9.48 3.41 -0.29
C VAL A 10 -9.43 4.91 -0.50
N GLU A 11 -9.51 5.71 0.57
CA GLU A 11 -9.39 7.17 0.47
C GLU A 11 -8.00 7.62 0.02
N ALA A 12 -6.94 7.00 0.56
CA ALA A 12 -5.55 7.31 0.21
C ALA A 12 -5.23 7.00 -1.26
N LEU A 13 -5.69 5.85 -1.76
CA LEU A 13 -5.53 5.47 -3.18
C LEU A 13 -6.27 6.45 -4.09
N ASN A 14 -7.49 6.84 -3.73
CA ASN A 14 -8.28 7.80 -4.50
C ASN A 14 -7.65 9.20 -4.51
N ILE A 15 -7.19 9.71 -3.37
CA ILE A 15 -6.59 11.06 -3.32
C ILE A 15 -5.24 11.11 -4.06
N ALA A 16 -4.49 10.00 -4.05
CA ALA A 16 -3.27 9.85 -4.82
C ALA A 16 -3.52 9.68 -6.33
N GLY A 17 -4.77 9.62 -6.77
CA GLY A 17 -5.16 9.50 -8.18
C GLY A 17 -4.86 8.12 -8.79
N VAL A 18 -4.70 7.09 -7.96
CA VAL A 18 -4.38 5.73 -8.41
C VAL A 18 -5.67 5.02 -8.82
N LYS A 19 -5.65 4.37 -10.00
CA LYS A 19 -6.80 3.63 -10.54
C LYS A 19 -6.45 2.20 -10.92
N ARG A 20 -5.22 1.96 -11.37
CA ARG A 20 -4.69 0.65 -11.78
C ARG A 20 -3.59 0.23 -10.83
N LEU A 21 -3.90 -0.76 -10.01
CA LEU A 21 -3.07 -1.17 -8.88
C LEU A 21 -2.27 -2.42 -9.20
N SER A 22 -1.01 -2.41 -8.76
CA SER A 22 -0.29 -3.64 -8.44
C SER A 22 -0.33 -3.86 -6.93
N VAL A 23 -0.65 -5.07 -6.48
CA VAL A 23 -0.91 -5.36 -5.06
C VAL A 23 0.05 -6.44 -4.55
N GLY A 24 0.76 -6.11 -3.48
CA GLY A 24 1.67 -7.04 -2.80
C GLY A 24 1.29 -7.20 -1.33
N ALA A 25 1.29 -8.44 -0.85
CA ALA A 25 1.05 -8.74 0.56
C ALA A 25 1.67 -10.09 0.96
N PRO A 26 1.91 -10.35 2.26
CA PRO A 26 2.38 -11.65 2.72
C PRO A 26 1.29 -12.73 2.80
N TYR A 27 0.06 -12.45 2.38
CA TYR A 27 -1.06 -13.33 2.65
C TYR A 27 -1.11 -14.57 1.74
N SER A 28 -1.92 -15.55 2.14
CA SER A 28 -2.31 -16.69 1.31
C SER A 28 -3.19 -16.27 0.13
N ASP A 29 -3.21 -17.09 -0.91
CA ASP A 29 -3.98 -16.82 -2.13
C ASP A 29 -5.47 -16.55 -1.83
N SER A 30 -6.04 -17.30 -0.89
CA SER A 30 -7.45 -17.13 -0.46
C SER A 30 -7.76 -15.74 0.14
N ILE A 31 -6.77 -15.10 0.75
CA ILE A 31 -6.88 -13.75 1.30
C ILE A 31 -6.59 -12.73 0.19
N MET A 32 -5.63 -13.02 -0.69
CA MET A 32 -5.35 -12.18 -1.87
C MET A 32 -6.58 -12.05 -2.77
N ASP A 33 -7.33 -13.12 -3.00
CA ASP A 33 -8.57 -13.10 -3.79
C ASP A 33 -9.61 -12.17 -3.16
N LYS A 34 -9.82 -12.28 -1.84
CA LYS A 34 -10.73 -11.38 -1.11
C LYS A 34 -10.27 -9.93 -1.14
N LEU A 35 -8.96 -9.69 -1.07
CA LEU A 35 -8.37 -8.36 -1.16
C LEU A 35 -8.59 -7.77 -2.56
N LYS A 36 -8.40 -8.57 -3.60
CA LYS A 36 -8.69 -8.19 -4.99
C LYS A 36 -10.16 -7.82 -5.14
N ASP A 37 -11.07 -8.68 -4.73
CA ASP A 37 -12.52 -8.43 -4.79
C ASP A 37 -12.90 -7.14 -4.05
N PHE A 38 -12.28 -6.89 -2.88
CA PHE A 38 -12.49 -5.67 -2.13
C PHE A 38 -12.05 -4.42 -2.90
N LEU A 39 -10.86 -4.44 -3.49
CA LEU A 39 -10.35 -3.30 -4.27
C LEU A 39 -11.18 -3.06 -5.54
N GLU A 40 -11.55 -4.12 -6.25
CA GLU A 40 -12.39 -4.02 -7.46
C GLU A 40 -13.80 -3.50 -7.14
N LYS A 41 -14.38 -3.88 -6.00
CA LYS A 41 -15.65 -3.30 -5.50
C LYS A 41 -15.57 -1.82 -5.13
N ASN A 42 -14.36 -1.27 -4.97
CA ASN A 42 -14.11 0.15 -4.71
C ASN A 42 -13.58 0.88 -5.96
N ASP A 43 -13.92 0.40 -7.16
CA ASP A 43 -13.62 1.03 -8.45
C ASP A 43 -12.12 1.13 -8.80
N PHE A 44 -11.31 0.19 -8.29
CA PHE A 44 -9.91 0.03 -8.71
C PHE A 44 -9.75 -1.16 -9.65
N GLU A 45 -8.85 -1.04 -10.61
CA GLU A 45 -8.44 -2.15 -11.47
C GLU A 45 -7.18 -2.81 -10.89
N VAL A 46 -7.28 -4.05 -10.41
CA VAL A 46 -6.11 -4.79 -9.92
C VAL A 46 -5.41 -5.47 -11.10
N VAL A 47 -4.34 -4.84 -11.58
CA VAL A 47 -3.57 -5.30 -12.76
C VAL A 47 -2.72 -6.52 -12.45
N LYS A 48 -2.08 -6.52 -11.29
CA LYS A 48 -1.24 -7.62 -10.83
C LYS A 48 -1.34 -7.75 -9.32
N ILE A 49 -1.42 -8.97 -8.83
CA ILE A 49 -1.51 -9.27 -7.41
C ILE A 49 -0.58 -10.44 -7.08
N LYS A 50 0.18 -10.34 -5.99
CA LYS A 50 1.05 -11.42 -5.52
C LYS A 50 1.09 -11.51 -4.00
N GLY A 51 0.84 -12.71 -3.50
CA GLY A 51 1.03 -13.09 -2.10
C GLY A 51 2.40 -13.76 -1.88
N LEU A 52 2.90 -13.75 -0.64
CA LEU A 52 4.02 -14.62 -0.21
C LEU A 52 3.55 -15.94 0.41
N ASN A 53 2.23 -16.14 0.55
CA ASN A 53 1.61 -17.33 1.14
C ASN A 53 2.18 -17.68 2.53
N MET A 54 2.35 -16.66 3.36
CA MET A 54 2.80 -16.80 4.74
C MET A 54 1.62 -16.89 5.70
N ALA A 55 1.83 -17.62 6.80
CA ALA A 55 0.84 -17.78 7.87
C ALA A 55 1.21 -17.02 9.16
N CYS A 56 2.49 -16.70 9.37
CA CYS A 56 3.01 -15.92 10.49
C CYS A 56 4.44 -15.42 10.21
N GLY A 57 4.91 -14.47 11.03
CA GLY A 57 6.29 -13.96 10.99
C GLY A 57 6.51 -12.83 9.98
N GLU A 58 5.44 -12.14 9.60
CA GLU A 58 5.45 -11.09 8.58
C GLU A 58 6.34 -9.90 8.98
N GLY A 59 6.37 -9.53 10.27
CA GLY A 59 7.23 -8.45 10.80
C GLY A 59 8.73 -8.75 10.89
N ASP A 60 9.11 -10.04 10.81
CA ASP A 60 10.51 -10.47 10.83
C ASP A 60 11.10 -10.60 9.42
N LEU A 61 10.30 -10.35 8.39
CA LEU A 61 10.80 -10.40 7.03
C LEU A 61 11.88 -9.35 6.76
N PRO A 62 12.99 -9.75 6.14
CA PRO A 62 13.98 -8.82 5.62
C PRO A 62 13.39 -7.82 4.61
N LEU A 63 13.92 -6.59 4.60
CA LEU A 63 13.44 -5.51 3.72
C LEU A 63 13.57 -5.85 2.23
N ASP A 64 14.59 -6.61 1.86
CA ASP A 64 14.83 -7.10 0.50
C ASP A 64 13.74 -8.04 0.00
N VAL A 65 13.10 -8.83 0.89
CA VAL A 65 11.94 -9.67 0.52
C VAL A 65 10.77 -8.79 0.09
N THR A 66 10.52 -7.71 0.84
CA THR A 66 9.47 -6.74 0.49
C THR A 66 9.81 -6.06 -0.83
N TYR A 67 11.04 -5.56 -0.97
CA TYR A 67 11.48 -4.90 -2.21
C TYR A 67 11.35 -5.83 -3.43
N ASN A 68 11.78 -7.08 -3.32
CA ASN A 68 11.67 -8.06 -4.41
C ASN A 68 10.22 -8.39 -4.76
N LEU A 69 9.33 -8.52 -3.77
CA LEU A 69 7.90 -8.68 -4.02
C LEU A 69 7.35 -7.51 -4.84
N ILE A 70 7.71 -6.27 -4.47
CA ILE A 70 7.26 -5.08 -5.20
C ILE A 70 7.83 -5.04 -6.61
N ARG A 71 9.11 -5.36 -6.77
CA ARG A 71 9.76 -5.45 -8.09
C ARG A 71 9.07 -6.45 -9.01
N GLU A 72 8.62 -7.58 -8.47
CA GLU A 72 7.97 -8.61 -9.28
C GLU A 72 6.55 -8.22 -9.70
N ILE A 73 5.83 -7.45 -8.89
CA ILE A 73 4.48 -6.99 -9.24
C ILE A 73 4.49 -5.69 -10.05
N ASP A 74 5.61 -4.98 -10.11
CA ASP A 74 5.73 -3.75 -10.87
C ASP A 74 5.54 -4.00 -12.37
N VAL A 75 4.46 -3.43 -12.93
CA VAL A 75 4.11 -3.56 -14.34
C VAL A 75 3.68 -2.22 -14.92
N THR A 76 4.05 -1.96 -16.17
CA THR A 76 3.83 -0.65 -16.85
C THR A 76 2.37 -0.20 -16.87
N ARG A 77 1.42 -1.14 -16.86
CA ARG A 77 -0.02 -0.84 -16.89
C ARG A 77 -0.56 -0.30 -15.56
N ALA A 78 0.12 -0.58 -14.44
CA ALA A 78 -0.28 -0.05 -13.14
C ALA A 78 0.25 1.39 -12.95
N ASP A 79 -0.60 2.27 -12.41
CA ASP A 79 -0.27 3.65 -12.06
C ASP A 79 0.08 3.84 -10.57
N GLY A 80 -0.16 2.81 -9.75
CA GLY A 80 0.31 2.77 -8.36
C GLY A 80 0.49 1.36 -7.83
N ILE A 81 1.21 1.26 -6.72
CA ILE A 81 1.50 0.03 -6.00
C ILE A 81 0.87 0.13 -4.61
N PHE A 82 0.13 -0.90 -4.23
CA PHE A 82 -0.43 -1.04 -2.89
C PHE A 82 0.21 -2.20 -2.14
N ILE A 83 0.75 -1.93 -0.96
CA ILE A 83 1.33 -2.92 -0.06
C ILE A 83 0.38 -3.16 1.10
N SER A 84 -0.29 -4.31 1.08
CA SER A 84 -1.28 -4.67 2.09
C SER A 84 -0.63 -5.50 3.18
N CYS A 85 -0.22 -4.85 4.27
CA CYS A 85 0.10 -5.51 5.54
C CYS A 85 0.31 -4.44 6.62
N THR A 86 -0.21 -4.69 7.83
CA THR A 86 0.08 -3.84 8.99
C THR A 86 1.33 -4.28 9.74
N ASP A 87 1.77 -5.53 9.53
CA ASP A 87 2.94 -6.12 10.19
C ASP A 87 4.22 -6.03 9.34
N PHE A 88 4.14 -5.62 8.07
CA PHE A 88 5.34 -5.40 7.24
C PHE A 88 6.07 -4.11 7.60
N LYS A 89 7.40 -4.21 7.71
CA LYS A 89 8.34 -3.09 7.68
C LYS A 89 8.39 -2.46 6.28
N THR A 90 7.33 -1.74 5.93
CA THR A 90 7.17 -1.10 4.62
C THR A 90 7.50 0.37 4.64
N VAL A 91 7.30 1.02 5.78
CA VAL A 91 7.34 2.47 5.94
C VAL A 91 8.70 3.06 5.57
N GLU A 92 9.80 2.37 5.89
CA GLU A 92 11.18 2.77 5.57
C GLU A 92 11.51 2.65 4.07
N LEU A 93 10.77 1.82 3.33
CA LEU A 93 11.04 1.58 1.91
C LEU A 93 10.20 2.48 1.00
N LEU A 94 9.15 3.12 1.49
CA LEU A 94 8.17 3.80 0.62
C LEU A 94 8.82 4.84 -0.30
N GLU A 95 9.70 5.69 0.23
CA GLU A 95 10.35 6.73 -0.59
C GLU A 95 11.36 6.14 -1.59
N ILE A 96 12.07 5.07 -1.20
CA ILE A 96 12.97 4.32 -2.09
C ILE A 96 12.18 3.65 -3.22
N LEU A 97 11.08 2.97 -2.89
CA LEU A 97 10.23 2.29 -3.86
C LEU A 97 9.61 3.30 -4.83
N GLU A 98 9.09 4.44 -4.35
CA GLU A 98 8.57 5.48 -5.25
C GLU A 98 9.64 6.03 -6.18
N SER A 99 10.86 6.25 -5.68
CA SER A 99 11.99 6.72 -6.48
C SER A 99 12.42 5.70 -7.54
N ASP A 100 12.53 4.43 -7.17
CA ASP A 100 13.03 3.36 -8.04
C ASP A 100 12.02 2.97 -9.13
N PHE A 101 10.73 2.91 -8.78
CA PHE A 101 9.67 2.46 -9.70
C PHE A 101 8.95 3.61 -10.41
N GLY A 102 9.16 4.87 -9.97
CA GLY A 102 8.52 6.05 -10.57
C GLY A 102 6.99 6.05 -10.44
N LYS A 103 6.45 5.34 -9.44
CA LYS A 103 5.00 5.18 -9.19
C LYS A 103 4.68 5.50 -7.75
N LYS A 104 3.44 5.88 -7.49
CA LYS A 104 2.94 6.07 -6.12
C LYS A 104 2.92 4.73 -5.39
N VAL A 105 3.49 4.67 -4.19
CA VAL A 105 3.53 3.46 -3.35
C VAL A 105 2.81 3.74 -2.05
N ILE A 106 1.70 3.03 -1.81
CA ILE A 106 0.84 3.22 -0.65
C ILE A 106 0.85 1.95 0.19
N SER A 107 1.05 2.09 1.51
CA SER A 107 0.93 0.96 2.46
C SER A 107 -0.26 1.14 3.39
N SER A 108 -0.76 0.02 3.94
CA SER A 108 -1.83 0.04 4.96
C SER A 108 -1.49 0.91 6.18
N ASN A 109 -0.24 0.85 6.67
CA ASN A 109 0.20 1.61 7.83
C ASN A 109 0.27 3.11 7.54
N GLN A 110 0.86 3.49 6.41
CA GLN A 110 0.96 4.88 5.96
C GLN A 110 -0.42 5.49 5.71
N ALA A 111 -1.33 4.76 5.04
CA ALA A 111 -2.70 5.22 4.77
C ALA A 111 -3.49 5.44 6.08
N THR A 112 -3.37 4.52 7.04
CA THR A 112 -4.00 4.67 8.36
C THR A 112 -3.47 5.90 9.08
N MET A 113 -2.16 6.10 9.13
CA MET A 113 -1.54 7.26 9.76
C MET A 113 -2.00 8.57 9.09
N TRP A 114 -1.98 8.62 7.76
CA TRP A 114 -2.46 9.75 6.97
C TRP A 114 -3.90 10.12 7.33
N LYS A 115 -4.79 9.13 7.37
CA LYS A 115 -6.21 9.34 7.71
C LYS A 115 -6.38 9.82 9.15
N LEU A 116 -5.63 9.26 10.10
CA LEU A 116 -5.69 9.68 11.52
C LEU A 116 -5.25 11.14 11.69
N LEU A 117 -4.17 11.56 11.03
CA LEU A 117 -3.72 12.96 11.06
C LEU A 117 -4.79 13.90 10.50
N ARG A 118 -5.45 13.52 9.39
CA ARG A 118 -6.54 14.31 8.80
C ARG A 118 -7.76 14.39 9.71
N LEU A 119 -8.13 13.30 10.37
CA LEU A 119 -9.21 13.29 11.37
C LEU A 119 -8.88 14.14 12.60
N ALA A 120 -7.61 14.25 12.98
CA ALA A 120 -7.13 15.13 14.03
C ALA A 120 -7.03 16.62 13.59
N GLY A 121 -7.39 16.94 12.34
CA GLY A 121 -7.28 18.30 11.79
C GLY A 121 -5.86 18.74 11.46
N MET A 122 -4.89 17.81 11.49
CA MET A 122 -3.49 18.08 11.17
C MET A 122 -3.25 17.90 9.68
N LYS A 123 -2.56 18.87 9.05
CA LYS A 123 -2.18 18.88 7.63
C LYS A 123 -0.67 19.01 7.41
N THR A 124 0.10 18.48 8.34
CA THR A 124 1.57 18.55 8.31
C THR A 124 2.12 17.62 7.22
N SER A 125 3.02 18.13 6.38
CA SER A 125 3.82 17.31 5.47
C SER A 125 4.90 16.55 6.24
N ILE A 126 4.95 15.24 6.07
CA ILE A 126 5.95 14.37 6.70
C ILE A 126 6.82 13.74 5.61
N TYR A 127 8.13 13.92 5.72
CA TYR A 127 9.14 13.41 4.79
C TYR A 127 9.70 12.06 5.27
N GLY A 128 10.31 11.27 4.38
CA GLY A 128 10.85 9.95 4.72
C GLY A 128 9.85 8.80 4.55
N PHE A 129 8.57 9.10 4.31
CA PHE A 129 7.49 8.10 4.37
C PHE A 129 6.65 8.07 3.10
N GLY A 130 7.25 8.33 1.94
CA GLY A 130 6.56 8.35 0.65
C GLY A 130 5.64 9.56 0.44
N SER A 131 5.12 9.68 -0.77
CA SER A 131 4.40 10.87 -1.20
C SER A 131 3.05 11.10 -0.51
N LEU A 132 2.37 10.05 -0.03
CA LEU A 132 1.06 10.20 0.61
C LEU A 132 1.11 11.16 1.80
N LEU A 133 2.05 10.97 2.73
CA LEU A 133 2.19 11.80 3.92
C LEU A 133 2.88 13.15 3.65
N ARG A 134 3.57 13.27 2.52
CA ARG A 134 4.26 14.49 2.12
C ARG A 134 3.33 15.48 1.43
N GLU A 135 2.49 14.99 0.52
CA GLU A 135 1.74 15.80 -0.45
C GLU A 135 0.25 15.95 -0.14
N TYR A 136 -0.36 15.00 0.60
CA TYR A 136 -1.82 14.91 0.78
C TYR A 136 -2.22 14.99 2.23
#